data_AF-A0A3L6PBT5-F1
#
_entry.id   AF-A0A3L6PBT5-F1
#
_cell.length_a   1.000
_cell.length_b   1.000
_cell.length_c   1.000
_cell.angle_alpha   90.00
_cell.angle_beta   90.00
_cell.angle_gamma   90.00
#
_symmetry.space_group_name_H-M   'P 1'
#
loop_
_entity.id
_entity.type
_entity.pdbx_description
1 polymer ?
#
loop_
_entity_poly.entity_id
_entity_poly.type
_entity_poly.pdbx_seq_one_letter_code
_entity_poly.pdbx_strand_id
1 'polypeptide(L)'
;MASSNEVAPSNPTENSDQKASNQPVGNKSSSRSTEFQLRKYLLLLATLVATVTYVSGLNLPGGAWQEDTEDGHHAGDPILQYAHHRRYLTFYYCNATAFAASLVVSLLLLVLDGTNTGWEALLRVVMVLDLLGLMGAYAAGSCRDKFTTIYSALLVCAVFAYIVIAFSAYVFSNKSVLAMVMPKKQGEDTEKQGGNHGEETEKQAGKDTGTVEHEELREVLMLLATFAVAITYVAGLNPPGGFWGDSKGEHKMSDPVLQEHYPSRYQAFFVCNTTAFIASLLIIILLVDKKLSSNKSVRFVALHGLIITALFGLMGAYAAGSCREVDDTTYVVCLIGGVLAYIFLQAALTKAVKKKGHTHKSASECLKLNLMSFLGSKRQPERDQTSSRNTQREQAVEKARSLVMLLATLVVSITYQAAFDPPGGLWPADGSDYKNGDPILLTTHPTRYKVFFYSNSAAFVASLIVIIMVQSRFLLKRHTLEAAMILDLFGLIGAYAAGSCRDEITSIYVVALAGIVLVYVVIHIIFFTLDHEDNYRDAEKLETGVRCFCSLRSWLRHSLTKLG
;
A
#
# COMPACT_ATOMS: atom_id res chain seq x y z
N MET A 1 -23.83 -88.30 -18.44
CA MET A 1 -22.51 -87.66 -18.24
C MET A 1 -22.78 -86.44 -17.38
N ALA A 2 -22.72 -86.56 -16.06
CA ALA A 2 -21.50 -86.51 -15.25
C ALA A 2 -20.82 -85.14 -15.42
N SER A 3 -20.50 -84.36 -14.40
CA SER A 3 -20.39 -84.57 -12.96
C SER A 3 -20.18 -83.15 -12.37
N SER A 4 -20.73 -82.82 -11.19
CA SER A 4 -19.94 -82.61 -9.96
C SER A 4 -19.08 -81.32 -9.94
N ASN A 5 -19.01 -80.49 -8.91
CA ASN A 5 -19.33 -80.55 -7.48
C ASN A 5 -19.32 -79.08 -6.97
N GLU A 6 -20.20 -78.64 -6.06
CA GLU A 6 -20.03 -78.73 -4.59
C GLU A 6 -18.74 -78.00 -4.13
N VAL A 7 -18.77 -76.99 -3.23
CA VAL A 7 -19.13 -77.07 -1.81
C VAL A 7 -19.37 -75.65 -1.24
N ALA A 8 -20.51 -75.43 -0.57
CA ALA A 8 -20.71 -74.49 0.57
C ALA A 8 -20.39 -75.27 1.88
N PRO A 9 -20.19 -74.72 3.11
CA PRO A 9 -20.92 -73.60 3.75
C PRO A 9 -20.02 -72.73 4.71
N SER A 10 -20.47 -71.64 5.32
CA SER A 10 -21.01 -71.65 6.69
C SER A 10 -21.22 -70.21 7.21
N ASN A 11 -22.43 -69.92 7.69
CA ASN A 11 -22.69 -68.96 8.78
C ASN A 11 -22.16 -69.59 10.10
N PRO A 12 -21.86 -68.87 11.21
CA PRO A 12 -22.71 -67.80 11.77
C PRO A 12 -21.98 -66.68 12.59
N THR A 13 -22.75 -65.67 13.04
CA THR A 13 -22.62 -64.87 14.30
C THR A 13 -21.22 -64.39 14.74
N GLU A 14 -20.96 -63.10 14.91
CA GLU A 14 -21.27 -62.39 16.17
C GLU A 14 -21.02 -60.87 16.07
N ASN A 15 -21.92 -60.10 16.69
CA ASN A 15 -21.73 -58.87 17.49
C ASN A 15 -20.42 -58.07 17.33
N SER A 16 -20.55 -56.77 17.06
CA SER A 16 -20.49 -55.70 18.08
C SER A 16 -20.08 -54.34 17.49
N ASP A 17 -20.85 -53.31 17.88
CA ASP A 17 -20.44 -51.92 18.07
C ASP A 17 -19.94 -51.08 16.87
N GLN A 18 -20.90 -50.54 16.12
CA GLN A 18 -20.78 -49.20 15.57
C GLN A 18 -20.72 -48.18 16.71
N LYS A 19 -19.50 -47.81 17.14
CA LYS A 19 -19.26 -46.54 17.83
C LYS A 19 -18.64 -45.56 16.85
N ALA A 20 -19.51 -44.76 16.22
CA ALA A 20 -19.11 -43.61 15.43
C ALA A 20 -18.27 -42.65 16.31
N SER A 21 -16.96 -42.65 16.09
CA SER A 21 -16.07 -41.61 16.60
C SER A 21 -16.20 -40.40 15.68
N ASN A 22 -17.14 -39.51 16.00
CA ASN A 22 -17.10 -38.12 15.55
C ASN A 22 -15.89 -37.45 16.22
N GLN A 23 -14.75 -37.45 15.54
CA GLN A 23 -13.67 -36.52 15.86
C GLN A 23 -13.97 -35.15 15.25
N PRO A 24 -13.82 -34.05 16.01
CA PRO A 24 -14.04 -32.71 15.49
C PRO A 24 -12.92 -32.37 14.50
N VAL A 25 -13.32 -32.04 13.27
CA VAL A 25 -12.45 -31.43 12.25
C VAL A 25 -12.09 -30.02 12.71
N GLY A 26 -11.11 -29.92 13.60
CA GLY A 26 -10.55 -28.65 14.09
C GLY A 26 -9.17 -28.36 13.48
N ASN A 27 -8.96 -27.12 13.04
CA ASN A 27 -7.68 -26.45 12.72
C ASN A 27 -6.99 -26.63 11.36
N LYS A 28 -7.41 -27.48 10.42
CA LYS A 28 -6.77 -27.51 9.06
C LYS A 28 -7.23 -26.39 8.11
N SER A 29 -8.41 -25.81 8.29
CA SER A 29 -8.95 -24.76 7.41
C SER A 29 -8.27 -23.39 7.59
N SER A 30 -7.90 -23.03 8.83
CA SER A 30 -7.26 -21.74 9.15
C SER A 30 -5.84 -21.62 8.56
N SER A 31 -5.02 -22.66 8.68
CA SER A 31 -3.64 -22.66 8.16
C SER A 31 -3.58 -22.44 6.64
N ARG A 32 -4.44 -23.16 5.89
CA ARG A 32 -4.51 -23.09 4.42
C ARG A 32 -4.99 -21.73 3.91
N SER A 33 -5.85 -21.04 4.67
CA SER A 33 -6.30 -19.68 4.35
C SER A 33 -5.17 -18.65 4.48
N THR A 34 -4.35 -18.73 5.54
CA THR A 34 -3.27 -17.76 5.78
C THR A 34 -2.10 -17.86 4.81
N GLU A 35 -1.77 -19.06 4.34
CA GLU A 35 -0.72 -19.28 3.34
C GLU A 35 -1.14 -18.74 1.97
N PHE A 36 -2.39 -19.00 1.57
CA PHE A 36 -2.95 -18.48 0.32
C PHE A 36 -2.95 -16.94 0.29
N GLN A 37 -3.35 -16.30 1.38
CA GLN A 37 -3.31 -14.84 1.49
C GLN A 37 -1.88 -14.30 1.42
N LEU A 38 -0.92 -14.92 2.13
CA LEU A 38 0.49 -14.52 2.04
C LEU A 38 1.04 -14.63 0.61
N ARG A 39 0.72 -15.72 -0.11
CA ARG A 39 1.14 -15.89 -1.51
C ARG A 39 0.59 -14.79 -2.42
N LYS A 40 -0.69 -14.43 -2.29
CA LYS A 40 -1.30 -13.31 -3.01
C LYS A 40 -0.54 -12.00 -2.79
N TYR A 41 -0.15 -11.74 -1.54
CA TYR A 41 0.60 -10.54 -1.15
C TYR A 41 2.02 -10.49 -1.70
N LEU A 42 2.75 -11.59 -1.59
CA LEU A 42 4.09 -11.69 -2.16
C LEU A 42 4.07 -11.59 -3.69
N LEU A 43 3.03 -12.12 -4.34
CA LEU A 43 2.85 -12.00 -5.78
C LEU A 43 2.59 -10.55 -6.19
N LEU A 44 1.75 -9.82 -5.43
CA LEU A 44 1.50 -8.40 -5.67
C LEU A 44 2.77 -7.57 -5.52
N LEU A 45 3.55 -7.83 -4.46
CA LEU A 45 4.85 -7.20 -4.25
C LEU A 45 5.81 -7.48 -5.40
N ALA A 46 6.00 -8.75 -5.76
CA ALA A 46 6.91 -9.15 -6.84
C ALA A 46 6.50 -8.56 -8.20
N THR A 47 5.19 -8.53 -8.49
CA THR A 47 4.67 -7.89 -9.71
C THR A 47 4.97 -6.39 -9.73
N LEU A 48 4.80 -5.72 -8.58
CA LEU A 48 5.11 -4.30 -8.47
C LEU A 48 6.61 -4.04 -8.65
N VAL A 49 7.47 -4.79 -7.95
CA VAL A 49 8.93 -4.64 -8.05
C VAL A 49 9.39 -4.90 -9.49
N ALA A 50 8.88 -5.94 -10.16
CA ALA A 50 9.11 -6.17 -11.58
C ALA A 50 8.68 -4.97 -12.44
N THR A 51 7.51 -4.38 -12.15
CA THR A 51 7.01 -3.24 -12.93
C THR A 51 7.89 -2.01 -12.77
N VAL A 52 8.28 -1.64 -11.55
CA VAL A 52 9.07 -0.42 -11.32
C VAL A 52 10.51 -0.57 -11.80
N THR A 53 11.09 -1.77 -11.67
CA THR A 53 12.44 -2.07 -12.17
C THR A 53 12.48 -2.17 -13.69
N TYR A 54 11.38 -2.63 -14.32
CA TYR A 54 11.23 -2.59 -15.77
C TYR A 54 11.17 -1.14 -16.28
N VAL A 55 10.29 -0.31 -15.69
CA VAL A 55 10.15 1.10 -16.09
C VAL A 55 11.45 1.87 -15.87
N SER A 56 12.12 1.72 -14.72
CA SER A 56 13.41 2.38 -14.45
C SER A 56 14.56 1.82 -15.27
N GLY A 57 14.47 0.55 -15.70
CA GLY A 57 15.45 -0.07 -16.59
C GLY A 57 15.39 0.49 -18.02
N LEU A 58 14.22 1.00 -18.43
CA LEU A 58 14.04 1.67 -19.72
C LEU A 58 14.24 3.19 -19.63
N ASN A 59 13.89 3.79 -18.48
CA ASN A 59 14.12 5.20 -18.18
C ASN A 59 15.26 5.32 -17.17
N LEU A 60 16.49 5.18 -17.66
CA LEU A 60 17.65 5.16 -16.79
C LEU A 60 17.83 6.48 -16.03
N PRO A 61 18.23 6.42 -14.74
CA PRO A 61 18.48 7.62 -13.97
C PRO A 61 19.63 8.42 -14.58
N GLY A 62 19.53 9.74 -14.58
CA GLY A 62 20.54 10.63 -15.17
C GLY A 62 20.22 11.12 -16.58
N GLY A 63 19.10 10.68 -17.17
CA GLY A 63 18.64 11.11 -18.48
C GLY A 63 19.36 10.43 -19.64
N ALA A 64 18.86 10.70 -20.84
CA ALA A 64 19.42 10.25 -22.11
C ALA A 64 19.71 11.45 -23.00
N TRP A 65 20.68 11.30 -23.90
CA TRP A 65 20.98 12.31 -24.91
C TRP A 65 19.77 12.54 -25.82
N GLN A 66 19.41 13.80 -26.07
CA GLN A 66 18.27 14.14 -26.93
C GLN A 66 18.66 14.23 -28.41
N GLU A 67 19.91 14.60 -28.68
CA GLU A 67 20.46 14.83 -30.02
C GLU A 67 21.86 14.21 -30.14
N ASP A 68 22.28 13.91 -31.36
CA ASP A 68 23.63 13.45 -31.65
C ASP A 68 24.63 14.60 -31.42
N THR A 69 25.73 14.33 -30.72
CA THR A 69 26.77 15.33 -30.45
C THR A 69 28.00 15.12 -31.35
N GLU A 70 28.72 16.20 -31.63
CA GLU A 70 30.00 16.14 -32.36
C GLU A 70 31.06 15.30 -31.64
N ASP A 71 30.94 15.15 -30.31
CA ASP A 71 31.80 14.32 -29.46
C ASP A 71 31.51 12.80 -29.59
N GLY A 72 30.58 12.42 -30.48
CA GLY A 72 30.24 11.02 -30.77
C GLY A 72 29.25 10.39 -29.80
N HIS A 73 28.45 11.20 -29.09
CA HIS A 73 27.30 10.69 -28.33
C HIS A 73 26.07 10.63 -29.22
N HIS A 74 25.32 9.54 -29.14
CA HIS A 74 24.12 9.35 -29.94
C HIS A 74 22.86 9.64 -29.13
N ALA A 75 21.86 10.21 -29.78
CA ALA A 75 20.54 10.40 -29.19
C ALA A 75 20.00 9.06 -28.66
N GLY A 76 19.52 9.06 -27.41
CA GLY A 76 19.05 7.88 -26.70
C GLY A 76 20.09 7.18 -25.81
N ASP A 77 21.39 7.47 -25.96
CA ASP A 77 22.41 6.90 -25.09
C ASP A 77 22.26 7.42 -23.64
N PRO A 78 22.46 6.57 -22.61
CA PRO A 78 22.29 6.96 -21.22
C PRO A 78 23.44 7.84 -20.74
N ILE A 79 23.14 9.09 -20.35
CA ILE A 79 24.15 10.08 -19.94
C ILE A 79 24.89 9.61 -18.67
N LEU A 80 24.18 8.92 -17.77
CA LEU A 80 24.76 8.39 -16.53
C LEU A 80 25.93 7.43 -16.75
N GLN A 81 25.89 6.66 -17.85
CA GLN A 81 26.96 5.72 -18.18
C GLN A 81 28.29 6.44 -18.40
N TYR A 82 28.24 7.62 -19.00
CA TYR A 82 29.40 8.47 -19.25
C TYR A 82 29.77 9.30 -18.02
N ALA A 83 28.80 10.00 -17.42
CA ALA A 83 29.03 10.91 -16.30
C ALA A 83 29.51 10.18 -15.02
N HIS A 84 28.87 9.04 -14.68
CA HIS A 84 29.19 8.26 -13.48
C HIS A 84 29.12 6.75 -13.73
N HIS A 85 30.08 6.25 -14.51
CA HIS A 85 30.17 4.84 -14.92
C HIS A 85 29.99 3.81 -13.78
N ARG A 86 30.60 4.03 -12.61
CA ARG A 86 30.45 3.12 -11.46
C ARG A 86 29.01 3.08 -10.92
N ARG A 87 28.35 4.24 -10.82
CA ARG A 87 26.96 4.34 -10.35
C ARG A 87 26.02 3.69 -11.36
N TYR A 88 26.25 3.95 -12.65
CA TYR A 88 25.55 3.29 -13.75
C TYR A 88 25.62 1.77 -13.64
N LEU A 89 26.82 1.19 -13.53
CA LEU A 89 26.99 -0.27 -13.43
C LEU A 89 26.28 -0.85 -12.20
N THR A 90 26.43 -0.21 -11.04
CA THR A 90 25.73 -0.65 -9.82
C THR A 90 24.22 -0.59 -9.99
N PHE A 91 23.69 0.53 -10.49
CA PHE A 91 22.26 0.66 -10.78
C PHE A 91 21.79 -0.43 -11.75
N TYR A 92 22.45 -0.57 -12.89
CA TYR A 92 22.07 -1.51 -13.96
C TYR A 92 22.01 -2.95 -13.44
N TYR A 93 23.06 -3.45 -12.80
CA TYR A 93 23.09 -4.82 -12.29
C TYR A 93 22.13 -5.04 -11.12
N CYS A 94 22.05 -4.11 -10.17
CA CYS A 94 21.13 -4.25 -9.04
C CYS A 94 19.66 -4.20 -9.51
N ASN A 95 19.32 -3.31 -10.44
CA ASN A 95 17.98 -3.17 -10.99
C ASN A 95 17.59 -4.41 -11.82
N ALA A 96 18.47 -4.88 -12.70
CA ALA A 96 18.24 -6.11 -13.48
C ALA A 96 18.11 -7.35 -12.57
N THR A 97 18.89 -7.41 -11.49
CA THR A 97 18.78 -8.49 -10.49
C THR A 97 17.42 -8.47 -9.80
N ALA A 98 16.95 -7.30 -9.37
CA ALA A 98 15.63 -7.16 -8.75
C ALA A 98 14.51 -7.53 -9.74
N PHE A 99 14.57 -7.04 -10.98
CA PHE A 99 13.63 -7.43 -12.04
C PHE A 99 13.56 -8.95 -12.23
N ALA A 100 14.71 -9.60 -12.43
CA ALA A 100 14.78 -11.04 -12.64
C ALA A 100 14.32 -11.82 -11.39
N ALA A 101 14.76 -11.41 -10.20
CA ALA A 101 14.37 -12.04 -8.93
C ALA A 101 12.86 -11.94 -8.69
N SER A 102 12.25 -10.80 -8.98
CA SER A 102 10.80 -10.58 -8.91
C SER A 102 10.01 -11.48 -9.85
N LEU A 103 10.49 -11.70 -11.08
CA LEU A 103 9.87 -12.67 -12.00
C LEU A 103 9.99 -14.10 -11.50
N VAL A 104 11.17 -14.48 -10.99
CA VAL A 104 11.39 -15.80 -10.38
C VAL A 104 10.48 -16.01 -9.17
N VAL A 105 10.35 -15.02 -8.28
CA VAL A 105 9.41 -15.06 -7.14
C VAL A 105 7.99 -15.26 -7.63
N SER A 106 7.57 -14.51 -8.65
CA SER A 106 6.22 -14.63 -9.23
C SER A 106 5.96 -16.04 -9.76
N LEU A 107 6.91 -16.60 -10.52
CA LEU A 107 6.80 -17.98 -11.02
C LEU A 107 6.81 -19.01 -9.89
N LEU A 108 7.69 -18.86 -8.89
CA LEU A 108 7.75 -19.76 -7.74
C LEU A 108 6.43 -19.75 -6.95
N LEU A 109 5.79 -18.59 -6.79
CA LEU A 109 4.51 -18.46 -6.09
C LEU A 109 3.32 -19.04 -6.88
N LEU A 110 3.36 -18.98 -8.21
CA LEU A 110 2.30 -19.46 -9.10
C LEU A 110 2.38 -20.97 -9.36
N VAL A 111 3.58 -21.51 -9.55
CA VAL A 111 3.79 -22.88 -10.05
C VAL A 111 3.95 -23.90 -8.92
N LEU A 112 4.49 -23.51 -7.77
CA LEU A 112 4.88 -24.50 -6.75
C LEU A 112 3.78 -24.71 -5.71
N ASP A 113 3.29 -25.95 -5.63
CA ASP A 113 2.41 -26.38 -4.57
C ASP A 113 3.23 -26.69 -3.29
N GLY A 114 2.74 -26.21 -2.13
CA GLY A 114 3.52 -25.95 -0.90
C GLY A 114 4.03 -27.16 -0.10
N THR A 115 4.50 -28.22 -0.76
CA THR A 115 4.84 -29.49 -0.10
C THR A 115 6.34 -29.77 0.04
N ASN A 116 7.21 -28.96 -0.58
CA ASN A 116 8.65 -29.19 -0.59
C ASN A 116 9.44 -28.06 0.07
N THR A 117 10.17 -28.42 1.12
CA THR A 117 10.96 -27.51 1.99
C THR A 117 12.10 -26.80 1.25
N GLY A 118 12.66 -27.39 0.19
CA GLY A 118 13.75 -26.76 -0.58
C GLY A 118 13.30 -25.51 -1.33
N TRP A 119 12.08 -25.53 -1.88
CA TRP A 119 11.55 -24.41 -2.64
C TRP A 119 11.15 -23.22 -1.77
N GLU A 120 10.67 -23.45 -0.55
CA GLU A 120 10.43 -22.37 0.40
C GLU A 120 11.73 -21.65 0.79
N ALA A 121 12.82 -22.41 0.96
CA ALA A 121 14.14 -21.84 1.23
C ALA A 121 14.62 -21.01 0.04
N LEU A 122 14.48 -21.53 -1.18
CA LEU A 122 14.81 -20.80 -2.40
C LEU A 122 13.99 -19.51 -2.53
N LEU A 123 12.66 -19.56 -2.34
CA LEU A 123 11.79 -18.40 -2.40
C LEU A 123 12.27 -17.28 -1.46
N ARG A 124 12.65 -17.62 -0.22
CA ARG A 124 13.17 -16.65 0.76
C ARG A 124 14.49 -16.02 0.31
N VAL A 125 15.41 -16.83 -0.19
CA VAL A 125 16.70 -16.34 -0.71
C VAL A 125 16.48 -15.38 -1.88
N VAL A 126 15.61 -15.75 -2.83
CA VAL A 126 15.30 -14.90 -3.99
C VAL A 126 14.60 -13.60 -3.55
N MET A 127 13.66 -13.64 -2.60
CA MET A 127 13.02 -12.42 -2.06
C MET A 127 14.02 -11.49 -1.35
N VAL A 128 14.99 -12.03 -0.62
CA VAL A 128 16.05 -11.21 0.00
C VAL A 128 16.92 -10.60 -1.10
N LEU A 129 17.31 -11.38 -2.10
CA LEU A 129 18.09 -10.88 -3.24
C LEU A 129 17.34 -9.78 -4.00
N ASP A 130 16.03 -9.95 -4.22
CA ASP A 130 15.15 -8.96 -4.85
C ASP A 130 15.16 -7.63 -4.09
N LEU A 131 14.94 -7.69 -2.77
CA LEU A 131 14.96 -6.52 -1.90
C LEU A 131 16.32 -5.80 -1.90
N LEU A 132 17.42 -6.57 -1.84
CA LEU A 132 18.78 -6.00 -1.88
C LEU A 132 19.11 -5.40 -3.25
N GLY A 133 18.69 -6.04 -4.33
CA GLY A 133 18.79 -5.50 -5.68
C GLY A 133 18.03 -4.18 -5.81
N LEU A 134 16.79 -4.13 -5.32
CA LEU A 134 15.96 -2.93 -5.37
C LEU A 134 16.59 -1.77 -4.58
N MET A 135 17.08 -2.05 -3.36
CA MET A 135 17.74 -1.04 -2.52
C MET A 135 19.07 -0.58 -3.10
N GLY A 136 19.87 -1.49 -3.66
CA GLY A 136 21.14 -1.18 -4.32
C GLY A 136 20.93 -0.32 -5.57
N ALA A 137 19.92 -0.64 -6.36
CA ALA A 137 19.52 0.15 -7.52
C ALA A 137 19.08 1.55 -7.11
N TYR A 138 18.19 1.65 -6.11
CA TYR A 138 17.74 2.94 -5.61
C TYR A 138 18.92 3.81 -5.13
N ALA A 139 19.79 3.26 -4.29
CA ALA A 139 20.93 4.01 -3.74
C ALA A 139 21.91 4.46 -4.84
N ALA A 140 22.20 3.59 -5.81
CA ALA A 140 23.13 3.93 -6.90
C ALA A 140 22.53 4.95 -7.89
N GLY A 141 21.24 4.82 -8.22
CA GLY A 141 20.58 5.66 -9.21
C GLY A 141 20.16 7.04 -8.70
N SER A 142 19.72 7.13 -7.44
CA SER A 142 19.20 8.37 -6.83
C SER A 142 20.28 9.29 -6.26
N CYS A 143 21.46 8.77 -5.91
CA CYS A 143 22.51 9.58 -5.30
C CYS A 143 23.40 10.23 -6.37
N ARG A 144 23.83 11.47 -6.12
CA ARG A 144 24.71 12.23 -7.05
C ARG A 144 25.88 12.89 -6.36
N ASP A 145 25.68 13.41 -5.16
CA ASP A 145 26.70 14.04 -4.34
C ASP A 145 27.11 13.18 -3.13
N LYS A 146 28.01 13.72 -2.29
CA LYS A 146 28.46 13.06 -1.06
C LYS A 146 27.34 12.93 -0.03
N PHE A 147 26.48 13.95 0.11
CA PHE A 147 25.42 13.98 1.10
C PHE A 147 24.39 12.89 0.84
N THR A 148 23.83 12.85 -0.37
CA THR A 148 22.84 11.86 -0.81
C THR A 148 23.41 10.44 -0.70
N THR A 149 24.65 10.23 -1.13
CA THR A 149 25.32 8.92 -1.01
C THR A 149 25.49 8.48 0.44
N ILE A 150 25.98 9.35 1.34
CA ILE A 150 26.15 9.00 2.77
C ILE A 150 24.79 8.67 3.38
N TYR A 151 23.79 9.53 3.16
CA TYR A 151 22.46 9.36 3.72
C TYR A 151 21.79 8.05 3.27
N SER A 152 21.77 7.79 1.95
CA SER A 152 21.18 6.57 1.41
C SER A 152 21.96 5.32 1.84
N ALA A 153 23.30 5.38 1.86
CA ALA A 153 24.11 4.25 2.29
C ALA A 153 23.87 3.89 3.76
N LEU A 154 23.76 4.88 4.65
CA LEU A 154 23.45 4.64 6.07
C LEU A 154 22.10 3.93 6.26
N LEU A 155 21.06 4.38 5.55
CA LEU A 155 19.74 3.75 5.63
C LEU A 155 19.74 2.34 5.04
N VAL A 156 20.37 2.14 3.88
CA VAL A 156 20.50 0.82 3.24
C VAL A 156 21.28 -0.15 4.13
N CYS A 157 22.40 0.29 4.72
CA CYS A 157 23.18 -0.51 5.65
C CYS A 157 22.40 -0.86 6.92
N ALA A 158 21.60 0.06 7.46
CA ALA A 158 20.76 -0.21 8.63
C ALA A 158 19.70 -1.29 8.34
N VAL A 159 19.03 -1.20 7.19
CA VAL A 159 18.05 -2.21 6.75
C VAL A 159 18.73 -3.54 6.43
N PHE A 160 19.89 -3.52 5.78
CA PHE A 160 20.69 -4.72 5.51
C PHE A 160 21.06 -5.45 6.81
N ALA A 161 21.58 -4.72 7.80
CA ALA A 161 21.90 -5.27 9.11
C ALA A 161 20.67 -5.89 9.77
N TYR A 162 19.52 -5.22 9.71
CA TYR A 162 18.25 -5.76 10.20
C TYR A 162 17.87 -7.08 9.51
N ILE A 163 17.95 -7.16 8.18
CA ILE A 163 17.64 -8.37 7.40
C ILE A 163 18.60 -9.51 7.75
N VAL A 164 19.90 -9.23 7.89
CA VAL A 164 20.91 -10.25 8.26
C VAL A 164 20.67 -10.78 9.67
N ILE A 165 20.37 -9.92 10.64
CA ILE A 165 20.03 -10.33 12.00
C ILE A 165 18.76 -11.18 12.02
N ALA A 166 17.72 -10.73 11.30
CA ALA A 166 16.46 -11.44 11.15
C ALA A 166 16.64 -12.84 10.52
N PHE A 167 17.39 -12.90 9.41
CA PHE A 167 17.64 -14.13 8.68
C PHE A 167 18.52 -15.10 9.47
N SER A 168 19.60 -14.62 10.10
CA SER A 168 20.44 -15.45 10.95
C SER A 168 19.66 -16.03 12.13
N ALA A 169 18.88 -15.23 12.85
CA ALA A 169 18.01 -15.72 13.93
C ALA A 169 17.02 -16.79 13.43
N TYR A 170 16.46 -16.63 12.23
CA TYR A 170 15.61 -17.64 11.60
C TYR A 170 16.36 -18.94 11.29
N VAL A 171 17.55 -18.86 10.67
CA VAL A 171 18.38 -20.03 10.35
C VAL A 171 18.80 -20.78 11.60
N PHE A 172 19.24 -20.07 12.65
CA PHE A 172 19.62 -20.70 13.93
C PHE A 172 18.44 -21.33 14.67
N SER A 173 17.22 -20.79 14.51
CA SER A 173 16.01 -21.34 15.13
C SER A 173 15.47 -22.58 14.41
N ASN A 174 15.78 -22.77 13.13
CA ASN A 174 15.32 -23.90 12.32
C ASN A 174 16.42 -24.95 12.10
N LYS A 175 16.41 -26.00 12.93
CA LYS A 175 17.33 -27.15 12.84
C LYS A 175 17.39 -27.80 11.44
N SER A 176 16.33 -27.70 10.63
CA SER A 176 16.26 -28.27 9.27
C SER A 176 17.08 -27.49 8.23
N VAL A 177 17.18 -26.16 8.35
CA VAL A 177 17.96 -25.31 7.42
C VAL A 177 19.46 -25.41 7.76
N LEU A 178 19.78 -25.47 9.05
CA LEU A 178 21.15 -25.67 9.54
C LEU A 178 21.77 -27.00 9.05
N ALA A 179 20.95 -28.04 8.88
CA ALA A 179 21.37 -29.34 8.35
C ALA A 179 21.66 -29.35 6.84
N MET A 180 21.20 -28.34 6.08
CA MET A 180 21.48 -28.18 4.65
C MET A 180 22.73 -27.31 4.40
N VAL A 181 23.02 -26.38 5.32
CA VAL A 181 24.18 -25.45 5.23
C VAL A 181 25.47 -26.06 5.79
N MET A 182 25.38 -27.02 6.71
CA MET A 182 26.53 -27.70 7.31
C MET A 182 26.55 -29.18 6.90
N PRO A 183 27.65 -29.72 6.34
CA PRO A 183 27.77 -31.15 6.11
C PRO A 183 27.88 -31.85 7.47
N LYS A 184 26.94 -32.74 7.77
CA LYS A 184 26.89 -33.47 9.04
C LYS A 184 28.05 -34.48 9.08
N LYS A 185 29.02 -34.30 9.98
CA LYS A 185 29.90 -35.39 10.41
C LYS A 185 29.10 -36.37 11.27
N GLN A 186 29.26 -37.64 10.94
CA GLN A 186 28.63 -38.80 11.53
C GLN A 186 29.17 -39.06 12.95
N GLY A 187 28.28 -39.43 13.87
CA GLY A 187 28.62 -39.82 15.24
C GLY A 187 27.37 -40.19 16.04
N GLU A 188 27.38 -41.39 16.60
CA GLU A 188 26.29 -42.22 17.15
C GLU A 188 25.64 -41.76 18.47
N ASP A 189 24.38 -42.18 18.60
CA ASP A 189 23.61 -42.74 19.73
C ASP A 189 23.72 -42.17 21.16
N THR A 190 22.56 -41.92 21.79
CA THR A 190 22.05 -42.69 22.96
C THR A 190 20.59 -42.28 23.27
N GLU A 191 19.75 -43.27 23.57
CA GLU A 191 18.41 -43.15 24.16
C GLU A 191 18.36 -42.27 25.44
N LYS A 192 17.19 -41.65 25.69
CA LYS A 192 16.41 -41.91 26.92
C LYS A 192 15.02 -41.28 26.89
N GLN A 193 14.08 -42.12 27.31
CA GLN A 193 12.66 -41.92 27.57
C GLN A 193 12.46 -41.19 28.91
N GLY A 194 11.43 -40.35 29.02
CA GLY A 194 11.01 -39.74 30.29
C GLY A 194 9.92 -38.70 30.07
N GLY A 195 8.68 -39.06 30.39
CA GLY A 195 7.51 -38.20 30.21
C GLY A 195 7.38 -37.09 31.26
N ASN A 196 6.52 -36.11 30.96
CA ASN A 196 5.54 -35.64 31.94
C ASN A 196 4.34 -35.00 31.22
N HIS A 197 3.14 -35.47 31.58
CA HIS A 197 1.87 -34.81 31.30
C HIS A 197 1.69 -33.67 32.29
N GLY A 198 1.45 -32.46 31.80
CA GLY A 198 0.92 -31.35 32.57
C GLY A 198 -0.22 -30.73 31.76
N GLU A 199 -1.44 -30.96 32.24
CA GLU A 199 -2.66 -30.29 31.79
C GLU A 199 -2.55 -28.79 32.04
N GLU A 200 -2.80 -27.97 31.01
CA GLU A 200 -3.38 -26.64 31.20
C GLU A 200 -4.57 -26.50 30.26
N THR A 201 -5.73 -26.71 30.84
CA THR A 201 -7.06 -26.54 30.25
C THR A 201 -7.44 -25.05 30.26
N GLU A 202 -8.14 -24.65 29.19
CA GLU A 202 -8.99 -23.46 29.07
C GLU A 202 -8.37 -22.05 28.98
N LYS A 203 -8.47 -21.47 27.76
CA LYS A 203 -9.24 -20.24 27.49
C LYS A 203 -9.40 -20.05 25.98
N GLN A 204 -10.45 -20.64 25.43
CA GLN A 204 -10.78 -20.51 24.01
C GLN A 204 -12.28 -20.24 23.84
N ALA A 205 -12.69 -19.04 24.25
CA ALA A 205 -13.96 -18.44 23.87
C ALA A 205 -13.74 -16.93 23.77
N GLY A 206 -13.61 -16.42 22.54
CA GLY A 206 -13.45 -14.99 22.25
C GLY A 206 -12.43 -14.61 21.16
N LYS A 207 -11.83 -15.58 20.44
CA LYS A 207 -10.70 -15.31 19.54
C LYS A 207 -11.05 -15.01 18.07
N ASP A 208 -12.30 -15.22 17.65
CA ASP A 208 -12.64 -15.18 16.21
C ASP A 208 -12.99 -13.80 15.66
N THR A 209 -13.34 -12.81 16.50
CA THR A 209 -13.60 -11.44 16.02
C THR A 209 -12.33 -10.61 15.88
N GLY A 210 -11.28 -10.88 16.66
CA GLY A 210 -10.01 -10.14 16.59
C GLY A 210 -9.06 -10.62 15.47
N THR A 211 -9.18 -11.86 15.01
CA THR A 211 -8.29 -12.43 13.98
C THR A 211 -8.58 -11.89 12.58
N VAL A 212 -9.86 -11.68 12.25
CA VAL A 212 -10.28 -11.17 10.92
C VAL A 212 -9.88 -9.70 10.73
N GLU A 213 -10.12 -8.84 11.72
CA GLU A 213 -9.76 -7.41 11.64
C GLU A 213 -8.24 -7.17 11.46
N HIS A 214 -7.41 -8.03 12.07
CA HIS A 214 -5.95 -7.94 11.96
C HIS A 214 -5.42 -8.41 10.61
N GLU A 215 -6.13 -9.30 9.92
CA GLU A 215 -5.73 -9.76 8.59
C GLU A 215 -6.05 -8.71 7.53
N GLU A 216 -7.24 -8.11 7.54
CA GLU A 216 -7.63 -7.07 6.57
C GLU A 216 -6.83 -5.77 6.71
N LEU A 217 -6.52 -5.36 7.94
CA LEU A 217 -5.59 -4.24 8.19
C LEU A 217 -4.20 -4.53 7.60
N ARG A 218 -3.72 -5.77 7.69
CA ARG A 218 -2.43 -6.17 7.10
C ARG A 218 -2.46 -6.12 5.57
N GLU A 219 -3.58 -6.49 4.93
CA GLU A 219 -3.73 -6.38 3.47
C GLU A 219 -3.63 -4.92 3.02
N VAL A 220 -4.37 -4.04 3.71
CA VAL A 220 -4.44 -2.62 3.44
C VAL A 220 -3.08 -1.94 3.64
N LEU A 221 -2.42 -2.21 4.76
CA LEU A 221 -1.11 -1.62 5.06
C LEU A 221 -0.03 -2.11 4.08
N MET A 222 -0.14 -3.36 3.63
CA MET A 222 0.77 -3.87 2.63
C MET A 222 0.57 -3.17 1.29
N LEU A 223 -0.67 -3.03 0.83
CA LEU A 223 -0.97 -2.25 -0.39
C LEU A 223 -0.36 -0.84 -0.30
N LEU A 224 -0.65 -0.11 0.78
CA LEU A 224 -0.11 1.23 1.00
C LEU A 224 1.42 1.25 0.91
N ALA A 225 2.10 0.34 1.61
CA ALA A 225 3.56 0.27 1.62
C ALA A 225 4.12 -0.11 0.24
N THR A 226 3.50 -1.05 -0.45
CA THR A 226 3.89 -1.49 -1.79
C THR A 226 3.77 -0.31 -2.77
N PHE A 227 2.65 0.41 -2.80
CA PHE A 227 2.53 1.63 -3.62
C PHE A 227 3.53 2.72 -3.25
N ALA A 228 3.74 2.97 -1.95
CA ALA A 228 4.71 3.94 -1.47
C ALA A 228 6.14 3.61 -1.94
N VAL A 229 6.53 2.33 -1.91
CA VAL A 229 7.80 1.85 -2.50
C VAL A 229 7.87 2.19 -3.98
N ALA A 230 6.83 1.90 -4.77
CA ALA A 230 6.86 2.17 -6.20
C ALA A 230 7.06 3.66 -6.52
N ILE A 231 6.23 4.53 -5.91
CA ILE A 231 6.25 5.94 -6.26
C ILE A 231 7.52 6.63 -5.77
N THR A 232 8.01 6.26 -4.59
CA THR A 232 9.27 6.82 -4.06
C THR A 232 10.48 6.29 -4.82
N TYR A 233 10.46 5.04 -5.29
CA TYR A 233 11.50 4.47 -6.14
C TYR A 233 11.60 5.23 -7.46
N VAL A 234 10.49 5.40 -8.17
CA VAL A 234 10.45 6.12 -9.45
C VAL A 234 10.84 7.59 -9.27
N ALA A 235 10.30 8.28 -8.27
CA ALA A 235 10.62 9.68 -8.00
C ALA A 235 12.06 9.91 -7.52
N GLY A 236 12.64 8.95 -6.80
CA GLY A 236 14.04 9.04 -6.37
C GLY A 236 15.02 8.88 -7.53
N LEU A 237 14.65 8.08 -8.54
CA LEU A 237 15.45 7.90 -9.76
C LEU A 237 15.24 9.01 -10.80
N ASN A 238 14.14 9.76 -10.71
CA ASN A 238 13.80 10.88 -11.58
C ASN A 238 13.43 12.09 -10.69
N PRO A 239 14.44 12.79 -10.14
CA PRO A 239 14.21 13.89 -9.24
C PRO A 239 13.47 15.04 -9.94
N PRO A 240 12.73 15.87 -9.20
CA PRO A 240 12.00 16.99 -9.77
C PRO A 240 12.96 17.92 -10.52
N GLY A 241 12.52 18.43 -11.68
CA GLY A 241 13.37 19.26 -12.53
C GLY A 241 14.22 18.47 -13.52
N GLY A 242 14.30 17.15 -13.41
CA GLY A 242 15.08 16.31 -14.32
C GLY A 242 16.59 16.44 -14.09
N PHE A 243 17.34 16.25 -15.17
CA PHE A 243 18.80 16.15 -15.15
C PHE A 243 19.45 17.12 -16.13
N TRP A 244 20.64 17.59 -15.79
CA TRP A 244 21.47 18.37 -16.71
C TRP A 244 21.98 17.50 -17.88
N GLY A 245 21.82 18.01 -19.10
CA GLY A 245 22.31 17.37 -20.32
C GLY A 245 23.75 17.73 -20.70
N ASP A 246 24.30 18.81 -20.14
CA ASP A 246 25.64 19.29 -20.43
C ASP A 246 26.46 19.57 -19.16
N SER A 247 27.78 19.75 -19.34
CA SER A 247 28.70 20.13 -18.26
C SER A 247 29.22 21.53 -18.55
N LYS A 248 28.67 22.54 -17.87
CA LYS A 248 29.09 23.94 -17.97
C LYS A 248 29.20 24.54 -16.56
N GLY A 249 30.30 25.25 -16.30
CA GLY A 249 30.51 25.90 -15.00
C GLY A 249 30.61 24.91 -13.83
N GLU A 250 29.74 25.07 -12.83
CA GLU A 250 29.74 24.25 -11.61
C GLU A 250 28.90 22.96 -11.72
N HIS A 251 28.03 22.85 -12.72
CA HIS A 251 27.16 21.67 -12.89
C HIS A 251 27.77 20.60 -13.78
N LYS A 252 27.46 19.34 -13.46
CA LYS A 252 27.91 18.19 -14.25
C LYS A 252 26.73 17.52 -14.94
N MET A 253 27.02 16.92 -16.09
CA MET A 253 26.08 16.05 -16.79
C MET A 253 25.45 15.03 -15.83
N SER A 254 24.15 14.83 -16.00
CA SER A 254 23.31 13.97 -15.15
C SER A 254 23.17 14.41 -13.69
N ASP A 255 23.64 15.58 -13.27
CA ASP A 255 23.26 16.12 -11.95
C ASP A 255 21.79 16.57 -11.97
N PRO A 256 21.05 16.48 -10.84
CA PRO A 256 19.66 16.88 -10.77
C PRO A 256 19.55 18.40 -10.89
N VAL A 257 18.69 18.90 -11.77
CA VAL A 257 18.58 20.35 -12.01
C VAL A 257 18.12 21.11 -10.76
N LEU A 258 17.21 20.52 -9.97
CA LEU A 258 16.75 21.11 -8.71
C LEU A 258 17.88 21.27 -7.68
N GLN A 259 18.92 20.43 -7.74
CA GLN A 259 20.03 20.46 -6.78
C GLN A 259 20.83 21.76 -6.88
N GLU A 260 21.02 22.28 -8.10
CA GLU A 260 21.79 23.50 -8.33
C GLU A 260 20.96 24.75 -8.06
N HIS A 261 19.76 24.83 -8.65
CA HIS A 261 18.91 26.01 -8.50
C HIS A 261 18.36 26.16 -7.07
N TYR A 262 18.07 25.05 -6.39
CA TYR A 262 17.41 25.05 -5.08
C TYR A 262 17.94 23.93 -4.16
N PRO A 263 19.21 24.00 -3.71
CA PRO A 263 19.88 22.91 -2.99
C PRO A 263 19.14 22.47 -1.71
N SER A 264 18.62 23.41 -0.92
CA SER A 264 17.87 23.08 0.30
C SER A 264 16.57 22.33 0.01
N ARG A 265 15.88 22.66 -1.10
CA ARG A 265 14.65 21.98 -1.52
C ARG A 265 14.96 20.57 -2.01
N TYR A 266 15.99 20.43 -2.83
CA TYR A 266 16.47 19.13 -3.29
C TYR A 266 16.85 18.21 -2.12
N GLN A 267 17.60 18.72 -1.13
CA GLN A 267 17.95 17.95 0.07
C GLN A 267 16.70 17.51 0.86
N ALA A 268 15.74 18.42 1.07
CA ALA A 268 14.49 18.10 1.75
C ALA A 268 13.69 17.03 0.99
N PHE A 269 13.56 17.18 -0.33
CA PHE A 269 12.92 16.18 -1.21
C PHE A 269 13.62 14.82 -1.07
N PHE A 270 14.93 14.77 -1.23
CA PHE A 270 15.71 13.53 -1.21
C PHE A 270 15.60 12.81 0.13
N VAL A 271 15.76 13.53 1.24
CA VAL A 271 15.66 12.97 2.60
C VAL A 271 14.26 12.42 2.84
N CYS A 272 13.22 13.19 2.53
CA CYS A 272 11.84 12.78 2.76
C CYS A 272 11.43 11.59 1.88
N ASN A 273 11.78 11.62 0.59
CA ASN A 273 11.48 10.55 -0.37
C ASN A 273 12.20 9.25 -0.01
N THR A 274 13.50 9.33 0.28
CA THR A 274 14.31 8.15 0.65
C THR A 274 13.87 7.56 1.99
N THR A 275 13.52 8.40 2.96
CA THR A 275 12.95 7.93 4.22
C THR A 275 11.63 7.20 4.00
N ALA A 276 10.75 7.74 3.15
CA ALA A 276 9.49 7.10 2.83
C ALA A 276 9.67 5.76 2.11
N PHE A 277 10.62 5.69 1.16
CA PHE A 277 11.00 4.44 0.48
C PHE A 277 11.45 3.38 1.49
N ILE A 278 12.44 3.70 2.33
CA ILE A 278 13.01 2.78 3.31
C ILE A 278 12.00 2.37 4.39
N ALA A 279 11.21 3.33 4.91
CA ALA A 279 10.15 3.04 5.86
C ALA A 279 9.12 2.08 5.27
N SER A 280 8.75 2.26 4.00
CA SER A 280 7.78 1.39 3.31
C SER A 280 8.31 -0.02 3.09
N LEU A 281 9.60 -0.18 2.76
CA LEU A 281 10.24 -1.51 2.73
C LEU A 281 10.24 -2.18 4.10
N LEU A 282 10.56 -1.44 5.17
CA LEU A 282 10.50 -1.96 6.54
C LEU A 282 9.08 -2.38 6.94
N ILE A 283 8.04 -1.63 6.53
CA ILE A 283 6.64 -2.02 6.72
C ILE A 283 6.39 -3.36 6.02
N ILE A 284 6.78 -3.52 4.75
CA ILE A 284 6.60 -4.77 4.01
C ILE A 284 7.28 -5.95 4.72
N ILE A 285 8.55 -5.79 5.11
CA ILE A 285 9.31 -6.85 5.82
C ILE A 285 8.61 -7.23 7.13
N LEU A 286 8.21 -6.23 7.93
CA LEU A 286 7.50 -6.43 9.20
C LEU A 286 6.09 -6.98 9.02
N LEU A 287 5.42 -6.76 7.89
CA LEU A 287 4.11 -7.31 7.60
C LEU A 287 4.22 -8.74 7.07
N VAL A 288 5.20 -9.05 6.21
CA VAL A 288 5.40 -10.38 5.61
C VAL A 288 5.76 -11.41 6.67
N ASP A 289 6.70 -11.11 7.58
CA ASP A 289 7.13 -12.08 8.59
C ASP A 289 6.24 -12.02 9.86
N LYS A 290 5.47 -13.08 10.11
CA LYS A 290 4.66 -13.22 11.34
C LYS A 290 5.52 -13.60 12.56
N LYS A 291 6.71 -14.18 12.38
CA LYS A 291 7.63 -14.68 13.43
C LYS A 291 8.69 -13.68 13.88
N LEU A 292 9.02 -12.67 13.09
CA LEU A 292 10.14 -11.75 13.35
C LEU A 292 9.98 -10.84 14.57
N SER A 293 8.76 -10.71 15.10
CA SER A 293 8.51 -9.98 16.34
C SER A 293 7.62 -10.81 17.26
N SER A 294 8.25 -11.49 18.21
CA SER A 294 7.60 -12.28 19.27
C SER A 294 6.65 -11.42 20.12
N ASN A 295 6.96 -10.12 20.26
CA ASN A 295 6.19 -9.16 21.03
C ASN A 295 5.22 -8.36 20.15
N LYS A 296 3.95 -8.79 20.11
CA LYS A 296 2.87 -8.13 19.35
C LYS A 296 2.76 -6.62 19.61
N SER A 297 3.01 -6.18 20.83
CA SER A 297 2.94 -4.75 21.22
C SER A 297 4.05 -3.91 20.55
N VAL A 298 5.30 -4.38 20.57
CA VAL A 298 6.44 -3.66 19.97
C VAL A 298 6.30 -3.59 18.45
N ARG A 299 5.88 -4.68 17.82
CA ARG A 299 5.60 -4.71 16.37
C ARG A 299 4.55 -3.70 15.97
N PHE A 300 3.46 -3.62 16.71
CA PHE A 300 2.35 -2.72 16.42
C PHE A 300 2.78 -1.25 16.52
N VAL A 301 3.53 -0.91 17.57
CA VAL A 301 4.11 0.44 17.76
C VAL A 301 5.10 0.77 16.65
N ALA A 302 6.00 -0.17 16.32
CA ALA A 302 6.97 0.02 15.23
C ALA A 302 6.29 0.23 13.88
N LEU A 303 5.28 -0.59 13.55
CA LEU A 303 4.50 -0.44 12.31
C LEU A 303 3.80 0.92 12.24
N HIS A 304 3.14 1.35 13.31
CA HIS A 304 2.49 2.68 13.34
C HIS A 304 3.51 3.81 13.18
N GLY A 305 4.65 3.72 13.85
CA GLY A 305 5.75 4.68 13.69
C GLY A 305 6.24 4.74 12.25
N LEU A 306 6.46 3.59 11.60
CA LEU A 306 6.91 3.53 10.21
C LEU A 306 5.87 4.07 9.22
N ILE A 307 4.58 3.77 9.42
CA ILE A 307 3.51 4.30 8.57
C ILE A 307 3.48 5.82 8.66
N ILE A 308 3.52 6.38 9.87
CA ILE A 308 3.57 7.82 10.09
C ILE A 308 4.79 8.41 9.37
N THR A 309 5.97 7.82 9.57
CA THR A 309 7.20 8.22 8.90
C THR A 309 7.08 8.17 7.36
N ALA A 310 6.48 7.13 6.80
CA ALA A 310 6.28 7.00 5.36
C ALA A 310 5.33 8.06 4.80
N LEU A 311 4.19 8.31 5.46
CA LEU A 311 3.21 9.30 5.03
C LEU A 311 3.77 10.74 5.14
N PHE A 312 4.45 11.08 6.24
CA PHE A 312 5.11 12.38 6.38
C PHE A 312 6.27 12.55 5.40
N GLY A 313 7.03 11.49 5.12
CA GLY A 313 8.08 11.50 4.10
C GLY A 313 7.52 11.75 2.69
N LEU A 314 6.42 11.08 2.31
CA LEU A 314 5.74 11.37 1.04
C LEU A 314 5.28 12.82 0.95
N MET A 315 4.68 13.33 2.03
CA MET A 315 4.13 14.68 2.08
C MET A 315 5.23 15.76 2.03
N GLY A 316 6.33 15.54 2.75
CA GLY A 316 7.50 16.42 2.72
C GLY A 316 8.20 16.41 1.37
N ALA A 317 8.33 15.24 0.75
CA ALA A 317 8.90 15.11 -0.59
C ALA A 317 8.03 15.80 -1.63
N TYR A 318 6.72 15.60 -1.59
CA TYR A 318 5.78 16.30 -2.47
C TYR A 318 5.93 17.82 -2.35
N ALA A 319 5.89 18.37 -1.14
CA ALA A 319 6.01 19.82 -0.92
C ALA A 319 7.37 20.37 -1.39
N ALA A 320 8.47 19.68 -1.09
CA ALA A 320 9.80 20.12 -1.45
C ALA A 320 10.09 20.02 -2.95
N GLY A 321 9.58 18.98 -3.62
CA GLY A 321 9.87 18.71 -5.03
C GLY A 321 8.92 19.40 -6.02
N SER A 322 7.65 19.59 -5.65
CA SER A 322 6.63 20.15 -6.56
C SER A 322 6.63 21.69 -6.58
N CYS A 323 7.03 22.34 -5.49
CA CYS A 323 6.98 23.79 -5.35
C CYS A 323 8.31 24.43 -5.72
N ARG A 324 8.30 25.33 -6.71
CA ARG A 324 9.46 26.16 -7.07
C ARG A 324 9.48 27.48 -6.30
N GLU A 325 8.31 28.07 -6.11
CA GLU A 325 8.14 29.34 -5.40
C GLU A 325 7.76 29.15 -3.92
N VAL A 326 7.96 30.20 -3.12
CA VAL A 326 7.62 30.21 -1.69
C VAL A 326 6.11 30.19 -1.48
N ASP A 327 5.35 30.85 -2.35
CA ASP A 327 3.88 30.92 -2.26
C ASP A 327 3.24 29.54 -2.48
N ASP A 328 3.70 28.80 -3.49
CA ASP A 328 3.23 27.43 -3.76
C ASP A 328 3.58 26.48 -2.60
N THR A 329 4.77 26.64 -2.03
CA THR A 329 5.19 25.87 -0.85
C THR A 329 4.30 26.17 0.35
N THR A 330 3.98 27.46 0.55
CA THR A 330 3.11 27.92 1.64
C THR A 330 1.72 27.34 1.47
N TYR A 331 1.15 27.33 0.26
CA TYR A 331 -0.13 26.70 -0.02
C TYR A 331 -0.15 25.22 0.39
N VAL A 332 0.83 24.43 -0.08
CA VAL A 332 0.88 22.99 0.21
C VAL A 332 1.05 22.75 1.72
N VAL A 333 1.96 23.47 2.38
CA VAL A 333 2.20 23.33 3.83
C VAL A 333 0.99 23.79 4.66
N CYS A 334 0.33 24.89 4.29
CA CYS A 334 -0.87 25.37 4.97
C CYS A 334 -2.05 24.40 4.76
N LEU A 335 -2.20 23.82 3.57
CA LEU A 335 -3.21 22.80 3.30
C LEU A 335 -3.00 21.58 4.20
N ILE A 336 -1.76 21.09 4.28
CA ILE A 336 -1.38 19.99 5.16
C ILE A 336 -1.67 20.33 6.62
N GLY A 337 -1.17 21.48 7.10
CA GLY A 337 -1.31 21.91 8.49
C GLY A 337 -2.77 22.15 8.89
N GLY A 338 -3.54 22.79 8.00
CA GLY A 338 -4.97 23.05 8.20
C GLY A 338 -5.76 21.76 8.36
N VAL A 339 -5.47 20.74 7.55
CA VAL A 339 -6.19 19.47 7.68
C VAL A 339 -5.73 18.64 8.87
N LEU A 340 -4.43 18.61 9.19
CA LEU A 340 -3.97 17.98 10.43
C LEU A 340 -4.61 18.62 11.67
N ALA A 341 -4.71 19.96 11.69
CA ALA A 341 -5.40 20.69 12.75
C ALA A 341 -6.89 20.33 12.82
N TYR A 342 -7.57 20.20 11.68
CA TYR A 342 -8.96 19.76 11.61
C TYR A 342 -9.17 18.34 12.15
N ILE A 343 -8.29 17.40 11.79
CA ILE A 343 -8.32 16.01 12.31
C ILE A 343 -8.13 16.03 13.83
N PHE A 344 -7.15 16.80 14.33
CA PHE A 344 -6.91 16.91 15.77
C PHE A 344 -8.10 17.53 16.50
N LEU A 345 -8.71 18.57 15.93
CA LEU A 345 -9.92 19.22 16.46
C LEU A 345 -11.09 18.23 16.51
N GLN A 346 -11.35 17.46 15.46
CA GLN A 346 -12.38 16.42 15.46
C GLN A 346 -12.13 15.36 16.53
N ALA A 347 -10.87 14.94 16.70
CA ALA A 347 -10.48 13.96 17.70
C ALA A 347 -10.69 14.49 19.12
N ALA A 348 -10.30 15.74 19.37
CA ALA A 348 -10.47 16.43 20.64
C ALA A 348 -11.95 16.64 20.99
N LEU A 349 -12.77 17.12 20.04
CA LEU A 349 -14.21 17.29 20.20
C LEU A 349 -14.89 15.97 20.55
N THR A 350 -14.53 14.89 19.85
CA THR A 350 -15.16 13.59 20.09
C THR A 350 -14.74 13.01 21.45
N LYS A 351 -13.49 13.20 21.89
CA LYS A 351 -13.06 12.86 23.27
C LYS A 351 -13.80 13.70 24.32
N ALA A 352 -13.98 15.00 24.09
CA ALA A 352 -14.69 15.90 25.00
C ALA A 352 -16.18 15.54 25.14
N VAL A 353 -16.85 15.21 24.03
CA VAL A 353 -18.24 14.74 24.03
C VAL A 353 -18.37 13.38 24.72
N LYS A 354 -17.44 12.44 24.51
CA LYS A 354 -17.43 11.14 25.22
C LYS A 354 -17.21 11.32 26.73
N LYS A 355 -16.34 12.25 27.13
CA LYS A 355 -16.06 12.60 28.53
C LYS A 355 -17.31 13.20 29.21
N LYS A 356 -18.06 14.09 28.53
CA LYS A 356 -19.35 14.62 29.03
C LYS A 356 -20.47 13.58 29.04
N GLY A 357 -20.49 12.66 28.07
CA GLY A 357 -21.48 11.57 28.01
C GLY A 357 -21.35 10.57 29.16
N HIS A 358 -20.16 10.39 29.73
CA HIS A 358 -19.97 9.50 30.86
C HIS A 358 -20.51 10.08 32.18
N THR A 359 -20.51 11.41 32.33
CA THR A 359 -21.04 12.12 33.50
C THR A 359 -22.58 12.12 33.53
N HIS A 360 -23.24 12.07 32.37
CA HIS A 360 -24.72 12.06 32.30
C HIS A 360 -25.34 10.64 32.22
N LYS A 361 -24.56 9.62 31.83
CA LYS A 361 -25.06 8.22 31.81
C LYS A 361 -25.32 7.67 33.22
N SER A 362 -24.56 8.10 34.23
CA SER A 362 -24.75 7.66 35.62
C SER A 362 -26.09 8.16 36.22
N ALA A 363 -26.56 9.35 35.83
CA ALA A 363 -27.85 9.88 36.28
C ALA A 363 -29.04 9.26 35.50
N SER A 364 -28.86 8.97 34.20
CA SER A 364 -29.93 8.39 33.35
C SER A 364 -30.15 6.90 33.58
N GLU A 365 -29.16 6.12 34.02
CA GLU A 365 -29.34 4.71 34.36
C GLU A 365 -30.08 4.53 35.70
N CYS A 366 -29.87 5.43 36.67
CA CYS A 366 -30.62 5.45 37.93
C CYS A 366 -32.12 5.76 37.71
N LEU A 367 -32.43 6.65 36.74
CA LEU A 367 -33.81 6.97 36.37
C LEU A 367 -34.50 5.83 35.60
N LYS A 368 -33.76 5.10 34.75
CA LYS A 368 -34.28 3.93 34.01
C LYS A 368 -34.51 2.71 34.91
N LEU A 369 -33.68 2.51 35.94
CA LEU A 369 -33.82 1.40 36.89
C LEU A 369 -35.07 1.51 37.78
N ASN A 370 -35.51 2.72 38.14
CA ASN A 370 -36.74 2.92 38.90
C ASN A 370 -38.03 2.92 38.06
N LEU A 371 -37.95 3.17 36.74
CA LEU A 371 -39.11 3.14 35.85
C LEU A 371 -39.42 1.73 35.30
N MET A 372 -38.39 0.89 35.13
CA MET A 372 -38.56 -0.49 34.65
C MET A 372 -39.03 -1.49 35.72
N SER A 373 -39.02 -1.12 37.01
CA SER A 373 -39.64 -1.93 38.07
C SER A 373 -41.16 -1.73 38.17
N PHE A 374 -41.72 -0.68 37.54
CA PHE A 374 -43.14 -0.34 37.62
C PHE A 374 -43.96 -0.82 36.40
N LEU A 375 -43.35 -0.94 35.22
CA LEU A 375 -44.02 -1.45 34.01
C LEU A 375 -43.54 -2.87 33.72
N GLY A 376 -44.21 -3.83 34.38
CA GLY A 376 -44.05 -5.25 34.12
C GLY A 376 -44.41 -5.60 32.68
N SER A 377 -43.42 -5.66 31.81
CA SER A 377 -43.53 -6.27 30.48
C SER A 377 -42.43 -7.30 30.33
N LYS A 378 -42.81 -8.56 30.45
CA LYS A 378 -41.99 -9.73 30.17
C LYS A 378 -41.61 -9.72 28.68
N ARG A 379 -40.40 -9.26 28.33
CA ARG A 379 -39.84 -9.44 26.97
C ARG A 379 -38.93 -10.65 26.97
N GLN A 380 -39.28 -11.63 26.15
CA GLN A 380 -38.42 -12.74 25.76
C GLN A 380 -37.18 -12.20 25.01
N PRO A 381 -36.00 -12.84 25.14
CA PRO A 381 -34.81 -12.44 24.41
C PRO A 381 -34.84 -13.01 22.99
N GLU A 382 -35.20 -12.22 21.98
CA GLU A 382 -34.83 -12.50 20.59
C GLU A 382 -33.33 -12.19 20.43
N ARG A 383 -32.50 -13.24 20.45
CA ARG A 383 -31.03 -13.10 20.43
C ARG A 383 -30.38 -13.50 19.10
N ASP A 384 -31.15 -13.96 18.11
CA ASP A 384 -30.59 -14.56 16.88
C ASP A 384 -30.62 -13.67 15.61
N GLN A 385 -31.61 -12.78 15.42
CA GLN A 385 -31.67 -11.93 14.21
C GLN A 385 -30.72 -10.70 14.24
N THR A 386 -30.44 -10.16 15.42
CA THR A 386 -29.59 -8.96 15.61
C THR A 386 -28.11 -9.27 15.35
N SER A 387 -27.67 -10.51 15.63
CA SER A 387 -26.28 -10.96 15.42
C SER A 387 -25.94 -11.11 13.93
N SER A 388 -26.86 -11.68 13.14
CA SER A 388 -26.70 -11.84 11.69
C SER A 388 -26.65 -10.49 10.94
N ARG A 389 -27.55 -9.56 11.27
CA ARG A 389 -27.57 -8.21 10.66
C ARG A 389 -26.35 -7.36 11.02
N ASN A 390 -25.85 -7.45 12.26
CA ASN A 390 -24.64 -6.74 12.66
C ASN A 390 -23.40 -7.29 11.92
N THR A 391 -23.29 -8.61 11.80
CA THR A 391 -22.18 -9.25 11.05
C THR A 391 -22.17 -8.86 9.58
N GLN A 392 -23.33 -8.84 8.90
CA GLN A 392 -23.42 -8.41 7.50
C GLN A 392 -23.07 -6.93 7.29
N ARG A 393 -23.52 -6.06 8.20
CA ARG A 393 -23.22 -4.63 8.17
C ARG A 393 -21.73 -4.36 8.39
N GLU A 394 -21.10 -5.06 9.34
CA GLU A 394 -19.66 -4.96 9.59
C GLU A 394 -18.84 -5.41 8.36
N GLN A 395 -19.23 -6.51 7.72
CA GLN A 395 -18.60 -6.96 6.47
C GLN A 395 -18.74 -5.95 5.32
N ALA A 396 -19.89 -5.28 5.20
CA ALA A 396 -20.08 -4.23 4.20
C ALA A 396 -19.21 -2.99 4.47
N VAL A 397 -19.06 -2.60 5.75
CA VAL A 397 -18.13 -1.52 6.16
C VAL A 397 -16.70 -1.84 5.80
N GLU A 398 -16.28 -3.07 6.03
CA GLU A 398 -14.89 -3.44 5.83
C GLU A 398 -14.52 -3.57 4.35
N LYS A 399 -15.44 -4.11 3.53
CA LYS A 399 -15.29 -4.09 2.06
C LYS A 399 -15.19 -2.67 1.51
N ALA A 400 -16.02 -1.76 2.02
CA ALA A 400 -15.98 -0.35 1.65
C ALA A 400 -14.64 0.30 1.99
N ARG A 401 -14.12 -0.01 3.18
CA ARG A 401 -12.85 0.49 3.69
C ARG A 401 -11.66 0.11 2.80
N SER A 402 -11.60 -1.16 2.39
CA SER A 402 -10.56 -1.67 1.49
C SER A 402 -10.60 -0.98 0.12
N LEU A 403 -11.79 -0.78 -0.44
CA LEU A 403 -11.98 -0.08 -1.72
C LEU A 403 -11.57 1.39 -1.63
N VAL A 404 -11.98 2.09 -0.58
CA VAL A 404 -11.61 3.51 -0.36
C VAL A 404 -10.10 3.65 -0.18
N MET A 405 -9.45 2.72 0.53
CA MET A 405 -7.99 2.71 0.64
C MET A 405 -7.32 2.54 -0.71
N LEU A 406 -7.79 1.59 -1.53
CA LEU A 406 -7.23 1.33 -2.84
C LEU A 406 -7.36 2.56 -3.74
N LEU A 407 -8.53 3.21 -3.74
CA LEU A 407 -8.77 4.44 -4.51
C LEU A 407 -7.85 5.57 -4.02
N ALA A 408 -7.79 5.83 -2.72
CA ALA A 408 -6.94 6.89 -2.18
C ALA A 408 -5.44 6.63 -2.47
N THR A 409 -5.01 5.37 -2.40
CA THR A 409 -3.61 5.02 -2.71
C THR A 409 -3.29 5.19 -4.20
N LEU A 410 -4.25 4.88 -5.07
CA LEU A 410 -4.15 5.16 -6.51
C LEU A 410 -4.04 6.68 -6.76
N VAL A 411 -4.88 7.49 -6.13
CA VAL A 411 -4.87 8.95 -6.30
C VAL A 411 -3.59 9.57 -5.77
N VAL A 412 -3.09 9.14 -4.59
CA VAL A 412 -1.74 9.52 -4.11
C VAL A 412 -0.70 9.20 -5.16
N SER A 413 -0.76 8.02 -5.79
CA SER A 413 0.27 7.59 -6.73
C SER A 413 0.31 8.45 -8.00
N ILE A 414 -0.84 8.69 -8.62
CA ILE A 414 -0.92 9.48 -9.86
C ILE A 414 -0.62 10.95 -9.61
N THR A 415 -1.08 11.52 -8.49
CA THR A 415 -0.85 12.94 -8.16
C THR A 415 0.59 13.20 -7.75
N TYR A 416 1.24 12.25 -7.05
CA TYR A 416 2.66 12.33 -6.70
C TYR A 416 3.56 12.28 -7.94
N GLN A 417 3.27 11.39 -8.90
CA GLN A 417 4.02 11.32 -10.16
C GLN A 417 3.84 12.59 -11.00
N ALA A 418 2.60 13.03 -11.18
CA ALA A 418 2.29 14.23 -11.97
C ALA A 418 2.88 15.52 -11.38
N ALA A 419 3.25 15.53 -10.10
CA ALA A 419 3.90 16.68 -9.47
C ALA A 419 5.37 16.86 -9.88
N PHE A 420 6.04 15.79 -10.32
CA PHE A 420 7.44 15.83 -10.75
C PHE A 420 7.62 15.69 -12.26
N ASP A 421 6.61 15.13 -12.94
CA ASP A 421 6.48 15.14 -14.40
C ASP A 421 5.19 15.90 -14.79
N PRO A 422 5.21 17.24 -14.73
CA PRO A 422 4.01 18.05 -14.94
C PRO A 422 3.57 18.02 -16.41
N PRO A 423 2.28 18.28 -16.69
CA PRO A 423 1.78 18.38 -18.05
C PRO A 423 2.54 19.43 -18.85
N GLY A 424 2.88 19.09 -20.09
CA GLY A 424 3.71 19.92 -20.96
C GLY A 424 5.22 19.74 -20.76
N GLY A 425 5.66 18.99 -19.74
CA GLY A 425 7.05 18.70 -19.49
C GLY A 425 7.83 19.86 -18.88
N LEU A 426 9.16 19.73 -18.91
CA LEU A 426 10.11 20.66 -18.32
C LEU A 426 11.00 21.26 -19.40
N TRP A 427 11.41 22.52 -19.24
CA TRP A 427 12.38 23.14 -20.13
C TRP A 427 13.71 22.39 -20.07
N PRO A 428 14.36 22.07 -21.20
CA PRO A 428 15.62 21.33 -21.23
C PRO A 428 16.87 22.20 -21.02
N ALA A 429 16.72 23.53 -21.10
CA ALA A 429 17.79 24.52 -20.99
C ALA A 429 17.26 25.85 -20.46
N ASP A 430 18.17 26.73 -20.04
CA ASP A 430 17.84 28.08 -19.61
C ASP A 430 17.41 28.97 -20.78
N GLY A 431 16.41 29.81 -20.56
CA GLY A 431 15.93 30.84 -21.48
C GLY A 431 16.01 32.24 -20.88
N SER A 432 15.39 33.22 -21.53
CA SER A 432 15.34 34.61 -21.03
C SER A 432 14.50 34.74 -19.76
N ASP A 433 13.36 34.05 -19.72
CA ASP A 433 12.32 34.22 -18.70
C ASP A 433 12.03 32.92 -17.93
N TYR A 434 12.83 31.88 -18.14
CA TYR A 434 12.66 30.56 -17.52
C TYR A 434 14.01 29.86 -17.36
N LYS A 435 14.08 28.92 -16.42
CA LYS A 435 15.28 28.10 -16.19
C LYS A 435 15.08 26.65 -16.62
N ASN A 436 16.17 25.94 -16.84
CA ASN A 436 16.15 24.50 -17.02
C ASN A 436 15.38 23.83 -15.87
N GLY A 437 14.58 22.83 -16.21
CA GLY A 437 13.78 22.08 -15.28
C GLY A 437 12.53 22.82 -14.80
N ASP A 438 12.27 24.06 -15.23
CA ASP A 438 11.00 24.74 -14.94
C ASP A 438 9.85 24.15 -15.78
N PRO A 439 8.63 24.04 -15.23
CA PRO A 439 7.50 23.54 -16.00
C PRO A 439 7.17 24.43 -17.20
N ILE A 440 7.10 23.83 -18.40
CA ILE A 440 6.80 24.57 -19.64
C ILE A 440 5.39 25.18 -19.57
N LEU A 441 4.43 24.46 -18.98
CA LEU A 441 3.07 24.96 -18.83
C LEU A 441 2.97 26.16 -17.87
N LEU A 442 3.83 26.23 -16.85
CA LEU A 442 3.87 27.38 -15.91
C LEU A 442 4.26 28.67 -16.63
N THR A 443 5.25 28.57 -17.52
CA THR A 443 5.82 29.73 -18.23
C THR A 443 4.99 30.13 -19.45
N THR A 444 4.41 29.17 -20.17
CA THR A 444 3.60 29.44 -21.37
C THR A 444 2.13 29.74 -21.07
N HIS A 445 1.54 29.06 -20.07
CA HIS A 445 0.12 29.18 -19.72
C HIS A 445 -0.08 29.14 -18.19
N PRO A 446 0.37 30.17 -17.46
CA PRO A 446 0.45 30.15 -16.00
C PRO A 446 -0.88 29.86 -15.30
N THR A 447 -1.99 30.39 -15.80
CA THR A 447 -3.33 30.13 -15.23
C THR A 447 -3.66 28.64 -15.25
N ARG A 448 -3.37 27.96 -16.35
CA ARG A 448 -3.66 26.53 -16.52
C ARG A 448 -2.78 25.68 -15.61
N TYR A 449 -1.49 26.00 -15.54
CA TYR A 449 -0.59 25.33 -14.63
C TYR A 449 -1.03 25.49 -13.17
N LYS A 450 -1.41 26.71 -12.75
CA LYS A 450 -1.88 26.96 -11.37
C LYS A 450 -3.13 26.15 -11.03
N VAL A 451 -4.11 26.07 -11.94
CA VAL A 451 -5.29 25.20 -11.75
C VAL A 451 -4.85 23.75 -11.61
N PHE A 452 -4.02 23.24 -12.52
CA PHE A 452 -3.48 21.88 -12.44
C PHE A 452 -2.81 21.63 -11.09
N PHE A 453 -1.86 22.48 -10.70
CA PHE A 453 -1.02 22.33 -9.52
C PHE A 453 -1.84 22.35 -8.22
N TYR A 454 -2.74 23.33 -8.05
CA TYR A 454 -3.55 23.44 -6.84
C TYR A 454 -4.58 22.31 -6.74
N SER A 455 -5.22 21.94 -7.84
CA SER A 455 -6.16 20.81 -7.87
C SER A 455 -5.46 19.47 -7.63
N ASN A 456 -4.28 19.24 -8.23
CA ASN A 456 -3.47 18.03 -8.02
C ASN A 456 -3.02 17.92 -6.55
N SER A 457 -2.54 19.03 -5.98
CA SER A 457 -2.11 19.09 -4.58
C SER A 457 -3.28 18.88 -3.61
N ALA A 458 -4.46 19.42 -3.93
CA ALA A 458 -5.66 19.18 -3.15
C ALA A 458 -6.06 17.69 -3.14
N ALA A 459 -6.05 17.03 -4.30
CA ALA A 459 -6.32 15.59 -4.41
C ALA A 459 -5.26 14.74 -3.67
N PHE A 460 -3.97 15.04 -3.86
CA PHE A 460 -2.88 14.35 -3.16
C PHE A 460 -3.07 14.40 -1.63
N VAL A 461 -3.27 15.60 -1.09
CA VAL A 461 -3.45 15.79 0.36
C VAL A 461 -4.75 15.14 0.83
N ALA A 462 -5.87 15.36 0.14
CA ALA A 462 -7.17 14.75 0.45
C ALA A 462 -7.08 13.22 0.52
N SER A 463 -6.39 12.60 -0.43
CA SER A 463 -6.17 11.15 -0.45
C SER A 463 -5.28 10.64 0.69
N LEU A 464 -4.22 11.36 1.08
CA LEU A 464 -3.44 11.02 2.28
C LEU A 464 -4.29 11.13 3.56
N ILE A 465 -5.18 12.11 3.63
CA ILE A 465 -6.10 12.28 4.75
C ILE A 465 -7.11 11.13 4.80
N VAL A 466 -7.69 10.78 3.66
CA VAL A 466 -8.54 9.58 3.53
C VAL A 466 -7.77 8.36 4.01
N ILE A 467 -6.49 8.23 3.65
CA ILE A 467 -5.67 7.12 4.11
C ILE A 467 -5.56 7.08 5.64
N ILE A 468 -5.22 8.20 6.27
CA ILE A 468 -5.10 8.33 7.72
C ILE A 468 -6.44 8.09 8.42
N MET A 469 -7.53 8.66 7.88
CA MET A 469 -8.88 8.52 8.43
C MET A 469 -9.35 7.08 8.39
N VAL A 470 -9.17 6.40 7.25
CA VAL A 470 -9.54 5.00 7.04
C VAL A 470 -8.77 4.06 7.96
N GLN A 471 -7.53 4.37 8.33
CA GLN A 471 -6.78 3.58 9.31
C GLN A 471 -7.38 3.66 10.72
N SER A 472 -8.06 4.76 11.06
CA SER A 472 -8.69 4.93 12.37
C SER A 472 -10.20 4.60 12.35
N ARG A 473 -10.64 3.60 13.12
CA ARG A 473 -12.07 3.30 13.33
C ARG A 473 -12.88 4.50 13.86
N PHE A 474 -12.19 5.47 14.48
CA PHE A 474 -12.78 6.62 15.17
C PHE A 474 -13.06 7.83 14.27
N LEU A 475 -12.29 8.03 13.20
CA LEU A 475 -12.45 9.19 12.29
C LEU A 475 -13.36 8.91 11.09
N LEU A 476 -13.93 7.70 10.99
CA LEU A 476 -14.95 7.32 10.02
C LEU A 476 -16.33 7.95 10.30
N LYS A 477 -16.36 9.25 10.62
CA LYS A 477 -17.61 10.01 10.55
C LYS A 477 -17.96 10.18 9.07
N ARG A 478 -19.09 9.62 8.66
CA ARG A 478 -19.54 9.54 7.25
C ARG A 478 -19.37 10.86 6.50
N HIS A 479 -19.83 11.97 7.09
CA HIS A 479 -19.77 13.28 6.46
C HIS A 479 -18.36 13.79 6.18
N THR A 480 -17.39 13.49 7.06
CA THR A 480 -16.00 13.93 6.85
C THR A 480 -15.34 13.12 5.74
N LEU A 481 -15.55 11.80 5.74
CA LEU A 481 -14.98 10.91 4.73
C LEU A 481 -15.58 11.22 3.35
N GLU A 482 -16.89 11.41 3.30
CA GLU A 482 -17.62 11.79 2.09
C GLU A 482 -17.13 13.15 1.54
N ALA A 483 -16.99 14.17 2.39
CA ALA A 483 -16.44 15.46 1.98
C ALA A 483 -15.00 15.35 1.46
N ALA A 484 -14.14 14.55 2.11
CA ALA A 484 -12.77 14.33 1.66
C ALA A 484 -12.72 13.61 0.31
N MET A 485 -13.57 12.60 0.10
CA MET A 485 -13.68 11.90 -1.18
C MET A 485 -14.25 12.78 -2.30
N ILE A 486 -15.20 13.67 -2.00
CA ILE A 486 -15.72 14.65 -2.96
C ILE A 486 -14.62 15.64 -3.35
N LEU A 487 -13.88 16.17 -2.37
CA LEU A 487 -12.76 17.07 -2.61
C LEU A 487 -11.68 16.40 -3.47
N ASP A 488 -11.37 15.13 -3.19
CA ASP A 488 -10.42 14.33 -3.96
C ASP A 488 -10.85 14.17 -5.43
N LEU A 489 -12.13 13.86 -5.66
CA LEU A 489 -12.70 13.73 -7.01
C LEU A 489 -12.65 15.06 -7.77
N PHE A 490 -13.04 16.17 -7.15
CA PHE A 490 -12.96 17.50 -7.78
C PHE A 490 -11.52 17.92 -8.06
N GLY A 491 -10.60 17.67 -7.14
CA GLY A 491 -9.18 17.93 -7.32
C GLY A 491 -8.60 17.13 -8.49
N LEU A 492 -8.93 15.85 -8.59
CA LEU A 492 -8.42 14.99 -9.66
C LEU A 492 -8.98 15.37 -11.03
N ILE A 493 -10.28 15.64 -11.10
CA ILE A 493 -10.93 16.12 -12.33
C ILE A 493 -10.35 17.46 -12.78
N GLY A 494 -10.20 18.40 -11.85
CA GLY A 494 -9.63 19.72 -12.13
C GLY A 494 -8.20 19.64 -12.64
N ALA A 495 -7.37 18.81 -11.99
CA ALA A 495 -6.00 18.55 -12.41
C ALA A 495 -5.96 17.93 -13.81
N TYR A 496 -6.73 16.87 -14.04
CA TYR A 496 -6.78 16.20 -15.33
C TYR A 496 -7.22 17.15 -16.44
N ALA A 497 -8.32 17.90 -16.24
CA ALA A 497 -8.82 18.85 -17.23
C ALA A 497 -7.80 19.96 -17.56
N ALA A 498 -7.14 20.53 -16.55
CA ALA A 498 -6.14 21.59 -16.75
C ALA A 498 -4.88 21.08 -17.45
N GLY A 499 -4.45 19.85 -17.11
CA GLY A 499 -3.24 19.23 -17.67
C GLY A 499 -3.42 18.64 -19.07
N SER A 500 -4.59 18.06 -19.39
CA SER A 500 -4.81 17.33 -20.64
C SER A 500 -5.25 18.20 -21.82
N CYS A 501 -5.92 19.33 -21.56
CA CYS A 501 -6.56 20.10 -22.62
C CYS A 501 -5.56 21.00 -23.32
N ARG A 502 -5.53 21.03 -24.65
CA ARG A 502 -4.64 21.95 -25.39
C ARG A 502 -5.31 23.29 -25.70
N ASP A 503 -6.61 23.27 -25.97
CA ASP A 503 -7.42 24.43 -26.38
C ASP A 503 -8.65 24.62 -25.49
N GLU A 504 -9.20 25.84 -25.43
CA GLU A 504 -10.37 26.19 -24.59
C GLU A 504 -11.59 25.29 -24.84
N ILE A 505 -11.83 24.90 -26.11
CA ILE A 505 -12.94 24.01 -26.49
C ILE A 505 -12.74 22.59 -25.91
N THR A 506 -11.50 22.08 -25.94
CA THR A 506 -11.19 20.77 -25.34
C THR A 506 -11.30 20.81 -23.81
N SER A 507 -10.97 21.95 -23.19
CA SER A 507 -11.15 22.17 -21.75
C SER A 507 -12.62 22.17 -21.34
N ILE A 508 -13.48 22.87 -22.09
CA ILE A 508 -14.93 22.85 -21.87
C ILE A 508 -15.48 21.43 -22.02
N TYR A 509 -15.04 20.67 -23.03
CA TYR A 509 -15.49 19.29 -23.22
C TYR A 509 -15.11 18.37 -22.05
N VAL A 510 -13.86 18.43 -21.56
CA VAL A 510 -13.42 17.59 -20.44
C VAL A 510 -14.11 17.99 -19.13
N VAL A 511 -14.25 19.29 -18.86
CA VAL A 511 -14.97 19.79 -17.69
C VAL A 511 -16.47 19.43 -17.77
N ALA A 512 -17.09 19.54 -18.95
CA ALA A 512 -18.48 19.16 -19.16
C ALA A 512 -18.68 17.65 -19.01
N LEU A 513 -17.79 16.82 -19.57
CA LEU A 513 -17.81 15.37 -19.40
C LEU A 513 -17.70 15.00 -17.92
N ALA A 514 -16.76 15.62 -17.20
CA ALA A 514 -16.58 15.38 -15.78
C ALA A 514 -17.77 15.88 -14.95
N GLY A 515 -18.36 17.01 -15.32
CA GLY A 515 -19.61 17.52 -14.76
C GLY A 515 -20.79 16.57 -14.99
N ILE A 516 -20.93 16.00 -16.20
CA ILE A 516 -21.94 14.98 -16.52
C ILE A 516 -21.71 13.72 -15.68
N VAL A 517 -20.47 13.25 -15.55
CA VAL A 517 -20.13 12.09 -14.71
C VAL A 517 -20.47 12.37 -13.24
N LEU A 518 -20.15 13.57 -12.73
CA LEU A 518 -20.50 13.98 -11.37
C LEU A 518 -22.01 14.06 -11.16
N VAL A 519 -22.74 14.70 -12.08
CA VAL A 519 -24.20 14.79 -12.04
C VAL A 519 -24.81 13.39 -12.09
N TYR A 520 -24.32 12.52 -12.98
CA TYR A 520 -24.74 11.13 -13.03
C TYR A 520 -24.49 10.41 -11.70
N VAL A 521 -23.29 10.53 -11.10
CA VAL A 521 -22.96 9.93 -9.80
C VAL A 521 -23.88 10.46 -8.70
N VAL A 522 -24.11 11.77 -8.65
CA VAL A 522 -25.01 12.41 -7.66
C VAL A 522 -26.46 11.97 -7.86
N ILE A 523 -26.95 11.95 -9.10
CA ILE A 523 -28.29 11.45 -9.44
C ILE A 523 -28.41 9.98 -9.03
N HIS A 524 -27.41 9.15 -9.32
CA HIS A 524 -27.42 7.74 -8.91
C HIS A 524 -27.41 7.59 -7.40
N ILE A 525 -26.61 8.40 -6.68
CA ILE A 525 -26.60 8.42 -5.22
C ILE A 525 -27.97 8.78 -4.70
N ILE A 526 -28.60 9.85 -5.23
CA ILE A 526 -29.92 10.35 -4.81
C ILE A 526 -31.03 9.35 -5.15
N PHE A 527 -31.14 8.88 -6.39
CA PHE A 527 -32.18 7.92 -6.78
C PHE A 527 -32.01 6.59 -6.05
N PHE A 528 -30.79 6.05 -5.90
CA PHE A 528 -30.58 4.79 -5.19
C PHE A 528 -30.69 4.95 -3.65
N THR A 529 -30.60 6.18 -3.11
CA THR A 529 -30.97 6.45 -1.70
C THR A 529 -32.46 6.73 -1.51
N LEU A 530 -33.15 7.24 -2.52
CA LEU A 530 -34.59 7.57 -2.48
C LEU A 530 -35.48 6.36 -2.83
N ASP A 531 -35.04 5.42 -3.67
CA ASP A 531 -35.79 4.18 -3.95
C ASP A 531 -35.89 3.23 -2.74
N HIS A 532 -35.15 3.52 -1.67
CA HIS A 532 -35.18 2.78 -0.40
C HIS A 532 -36.01 3.46 0.70
N GLU A 533 -36.73 4.53 0.39
CA GLU A 533 -37.68 5.13 1.36
C GLU A 533 -39.01 4.35 1.45
N ASP A 534 -39.31 3.44 0.51
CA ASP A 534 -40.59 2.70 0.52
C ASP A 534 -40.53 1.25 1.03
N ASN A 535 -39.38 0.75 1.51
CA ASN A 535 -39.40 -0.52 2.25
C ASN A 535 -38.32 -0.64 3.34
N TYR A 536 -38.79 -0.49 4.58
CA TYR A 536 -38.21 -0.93 5.85
C TYR A 536 -36.84 -0.39 6.28
N ARG A 537 -36.90 0.40 7.37
CA ARG A 537 -35.80 1.01 8.12
C ARG A 537 -34.68 0.05 8.54
N ASP A 538 -33.48 0.63 8.51
CA ASP A 538 -32.27 0.29 9.29
C ASP A 538 -31.48 -0.98 8.93
N ALA A 539 -30.84 -0.97 7.74
CA ALA A 539 -29.55 -1.67 7.53
C ALA A 539 -28.71 -1.15 6.34
N GLU A 540 -29.28 -0.41 5.37
CA GLU A 540 -28.65 -0.31 4.04
C GLU A 540 -27.91 1.00 3.70
N LYS A 541 -27.81 1.96 4.63
CA LYS A 541 -27.15 3.26 4.34
C LYS A 541 -25.62 3.20 4.31
N LEU A 542 -25.00 2.01 4.24
CA LEU A 542 -23.56 1.85 4.05
C LEU A 542 -23.19 1.16 2.73
N GLU A 543 -24.17 0.59 2.05
CA GLU A 543 -23.99 0.01 0.73
C GLU A 543 -23.99 1.06 -0.39
N THR A 544 -24.52 2.26 -0.17
CA THR A 544 -24.81 3.20 -1.27
C THR A 544 -23.56 3.87 -1.86
N GLY A 545 -22.57 4.22 -1.05
CA GLY A 545 -21.31 4.79 -1.56
C GLY A 545 -20.42 3.77 -2.28
N VAL A 546 -20.56 2.48 -1.96
CA VAL A 546 -19.65 1.41 -2.43
C VAL A 546 -20.30 0.53 -3.51
N ARG A 547 -21.64 0.36 -3.50
CA ARG A 547 -22.38 -0.15 -4.68
C ARG A 547 -22.21 0.75 -5.89
N CYS A 548 -22.11 2.07 -5.71
CA CYS A 548 -21.88 3.00 -6.83
C CYS A 548 -20.55 2.71 -7.54
N PHE A 549 -19.50 2.36 -6.78
CA PHE A 549 -18.19 2.00 -7.33
C PHE A 549 -18.15 0.57 -7.90
N CYS A 550 -18.85 -0.40 -7.27
CA CYS A 550 -19.02 -1.75 -7.81
C CYS A 550 -19.88 -1.79 -9.09
N SER A 551 -20.85 -0.89 -9.21
CA SER A 551 -21.67 -0.72 -10.42
C SER A 551 -20.88 -0.03 -11.54
N LEU A 552 -20.03 0.94 -11.21
CA LEU A 552 -19.05 1.52 -12.15
C LEU A 552 -18.06 0.45 -12.67
N ARG A 553 -17.61 -0.45 -11.79
CA ARG A 553 -16.79 -1.62 -12.15
C ARG A 553 -17.53 -2.64 -13.04
N SER A 554 -18.83 -2.85 -12.81
CA SER A 554 -19.68 -3.70 -13.66
C SER A 554 -19.85 -3.09 -15.05
N TRP A 555 -20.07 -1.78 -15.11
CA TRP A 555 -20.23 -1.02 -16.35
C TRP A 555 -18.93 -0.91 -17.16
N LEU A 556 -17.78 -0.61 -16.54
CA LEU A 556 -16.46 -0.64 -17.21
C LEU A 556 -16.16 -2.01 -17.84
N ARG A 557 -16.52 -3.09 -17.16
CA ARG A 557 -16.38 -4.47 -17.67
C ARG A 557 -17.31 -4.77 -18.86
N HIS A 558 -18.47 -4.12 -18.90
CA HIS A 558 -19.46 -4.27 -19.97
C HIS A 558 -19.19 -3.36 -21.19
N SER A 559 -18.54 -2.21 -20.96
CA SER A 559 -18.13 -1.28 -22.02
C SER A 559 -16.84 -1.74 -22.70
N LEU A 560 -15.87 -2.29 -21.95
CA LEU A 560 -14.62 -2.83 -22.53
C LEU A 560 -14.84 -4.12 -23.36
N THR A 561 -15.89 -4.91 -23.07
CA THR A 561 -16.25 -6.08 -23.88
C THR A 561 -17.03 -5.75 -25.14
N LYS A 562 -17.50 -4.50 -25.29
CA LYS A 562 -18.16 -3.99 -26.51
C LYS A 562 -17.22 -3.19 -27.42
N LEU A 563 -15.96 -3.01 -27.02
CA LEU A 563 -14.91 -2.31 -27.77
C LEU A 563 -13.83 -3.27 -28.32
N GLY A 564 -14.08 -4.58 -28.25
CA GLY A 564 -13.28 -5.63 -28.90
C GLY A 564 -13.93 -6.12 -30.17
#